data_AF-A0A358D2T2-F1
#
_entry.id   AF-A0A358D2T2-F1
#
_cell.length_a   1.000
_cell.length_b   1.000
_cell.length_c   1.000
_cell.angle_alpha   90.00
_cell.angle_beta   90.00
_cell.angle_gamma   90.00
#
_symmetry.space_group_name_H-M   'P 1'
#
loop_
_entity.id
_entity.type
_entity.pdbx_description
1 polymer ?
#
loop_
_entity_poly.entity_id
_entity_poly.type
_entity_poly.pdbx_seq_one_letter_code
_entity_poly.pdbx_strand_id
1 'polypeptide(L)'
;MSDALSLGEQYGWVGRDPTDPQLEERRNQLREHSGINGLEILNPDQLNEAKRLFYRDGFVVIRDALTLEQLSTIREGCARVVKDIMERDSERHGNRGSHRYSFGSASTTGHQVHQPEWAMLIDLPSVTPILEAIFESPDYICRGGGGDFCLPGAVEYQPLHSDVADRREKADHIAAADSDGSKFSGAFWDPRGLMTLRDLPCPYVCCNFLMTDFTAINGPTRQIPGTQNSREPIPHLDE
;
A
#
# COMPACT_ATOMS: atom_id res chain seq x y z
N MET A 1 -5.60 -10.07 23.10
CA MET A 1 -5.21 -8.84 22.38
C MET A 1 -4.65 -9.26 21.04
N SER A 2 -4.95 -8.56 19.95
CA SER A 2 -4.34 -8.88 18.65
C SER A 2 -2.84 -8.58 18.69
N ASP A 3 -2.03 -9.35 17.96
CA ASP A 3 -0.58 -9.14 17.91
C ASP A 3 -0.19 -7.74 17.41
N ALA A 4 -1.02 -7.11 16.57
CA ALA A 4 -0.79 -5.74 16.12
C ALA A 4 -0.86 -4.72 17.26
N LEU A 5 -1.78 -4.88 18.22
CA LEU A 5 -1.91 -3.98 19.36
C LEU A 5 -0.69 -4.10 20.29
N SER A 6 -0.25 -5.32 20.57
CA SER A 6 0.93 -5.55 21.44
C SER A 6 2.22 -4.99 20.83
N LEU A 7 2.41 -5.14 19.51
CA LEU A 7 3.56 -4.55 18.81
C LEU A 7 3.49 -3.02 18.80
N GLY A 8 2.31 -2.44 18.60
CA GLY A 8 2.11 -0.99 18.63
C GLY A 8 2.43 -0.37 19.99
N GLU A 9 1.99 -1.01 21.08
CA GLU A 9 2.30 -0.61 22.46
C GLU A 9 3.80 -0.74 22.77
N GLN A 10 4.43 -1.80 22.27
CA GLN A 10 5.84 -2.09 22.52
C GLN A 10 6.79 -1.17 21.74
N TYR A 11 6.47 -0.86 20.48
CA TYR A 11 7.41 -0.24 19.55
C TYR A 11 7.03 1.16 19.07
N GLY A 12 5.80 1.60 19.33
CA GLY A 12 5.32 2.92 18.94
C GLY A 12 5.82 4.05 19.85
N TRP A 13 5.53 5.28 19.43
CA TRP A 13 5.75 6.53 20.18
C TRP A 13 7.20 6.83 20.59
N VAL A 14 8.18 6.10 20.06
CA VAL A 14 9.59 6.38 20.34
C VAL A 14 9.93 7.80 19.88
N GLY A 15 10.41 8.63 20.80
CA GLY A 15 10.74 10.03 20.51
C GLY A 15 9.52 10.93 20.23
N ARG A 16 8.30 10.50 20.56
CA ARG A 16 7.06 11.31 20.41
C ARG A 16 6.18 11.22 21.65
N ASP A 17 5.56 12.32 22.04
CA ASP A 17 4.60 12.35 23.15
C ASP A 17 3.20 11.95 22.67
N PRO A 18 2.63 10.81 23.11
CA PRO A 18 1.29 10.40 22.71
C PRO A 18 0.17 11.30 23.24
N THR A 19 0.48 12.15 24.23
CA THR A 19 -0.43 13.07 24.92
C THR A 19 -0.36 14.52 24.41
N ASP A 20 0.46 14.78 23.38
CA ASP A 20 0.53 16.10 22.75
C ASP A 20 -0.89 16.57 22.34
N PRO A 21 -1.35 17.74 22.82
CA PRO A 21 -2.66 18.29 22.48
C PRO A 21 -2.91 18.43 20.97
N GLN A 22 -1.86 18.70 20.18
CA GLN A 22 -1.98 18.80 18.72
C GLN A 22 -2.35 17.45 18.09
N LEU A 23 -1.92 16.33 18.68
CA LEU A 23 -2.30 15.00 18.22
C LEU A 23 -3.77 14.71 18.51
N GLU A 24 -4.30 15.15 19.66
CA GLU A 24 -5.71 14.95 19.96
C GLU A 24 -6.60 15.79 19.04
N GLU A 25 -6.20 17.04 18.76
CA GLU A 25 -6.87 17.87 17.76
C GLU A 25 -6.90 17.18 16.39
N ARG A 26 -5.74 16.65 15.92
CA ARG A 26 -5.69 15.88 14.68
C ARG A 26 -6.58 14.64 14.72
N ARG A 27 -6.60 13.87 15.81
CA ARG A 27 -7.49 12.70 15.93
C ARG A 27 -8.95 13.09 15.79
N ASN A 28 -9.37 14.22 16.36
CA ASN A 28 -10.74 14.72 16.21
C ASN A 28 -11.05 15.10 14.76
N GLN A 29 -10.16 15.87 14.11
CA GLN A 29 -10.31 16.18 12.69
C GLN A 29 -10.42 14.91 11.84
N LEU A 30 -9.61 13.89 12.11
CA LEU A 30 -9.66 12.62 11.39
C LEU A 30 -10.97 11.86 11.62
N ARG A 31 -11.48 11.80 12.85
CA ARG A 31 -12.76 11.16 13.15
C ARG A 31 -13.92 11.82 12.39
N GLU A 32 -13.86 13.14 12.21
CA GLU A 32 -14.90 13.92 11.54
C GLU A 32 -14.83 13.83 10.01
N HIS A 33 -13.62 13.80 9.44
CA HIS A 33 -13.41 14.00 8.00
C HIS A 33 -12.88 12.76 7.26
N SER A 34 -12.53 11.68 7.95
CA SER A 34 -12.02 10.46 7.29
C SER A 34 -13.13 9.54 6.84
N GLY A 35 -12.93 8.93 5.67
CA GLY A 35 -13.87 8.01 5.05
C GLY A 35 -13.97 8.27 3.55
N ILE A 36 -14.43 7.27 2.80
CA ILE A 36 -14.76 7.42 1.38
C ILE A 36 -16.29 7.32 1.28
N ASN A 37 -16.92 8.43 0.90
CA ASN A 37 -18.37 8.47 0.74
C ASN A 37 -18.82 7.55 -0.39
N GLY A 38 -19.80 6.69 -0.10
CA GLY A 38 -20.32 5.72 -1.08
C GLY A 38 -19.36 4.59 -1.39
N LEU A 39 -18.39 4.29 -0.52
CA LEU A 39 -17.50 3.13 -0.69
C LEU A 39 -18.32 1.83 -0.71
N GLU A 40 -18.21 1.11 -1.83
CA GLU A 40 -18.85 -0.18 -2.04
C GLU A 40 -17.86 -1.31 -1.68
N ILE A 41 -18.32 -2.28 -0.89
CA ILE A 41 -17.52 -3.45 -0.46
C ILE A 41 -18.18 -4.70 -1.01
N LEU A 42 -17.44 -5.48 -1.81
CA LEU A 42 -17.96 -6.64 -2.53
C LEU A 42 -17.47 -7.97 -1.95
N ASN A 43 -18.25 -9.01 -2.14
CA ASN A 43 -17.80 -10.39 -1.95
C ASN A 43 -16.91 -10.84 -3.13
N PRO A 44 -16.01 -11.82 -2.92
CA PRO A 44 -15.10 -12.32 -3.96
C PRO A 44 -15.76 -12.82 -5.26
N ASP A 45 -17.01 -13.27 -5.21
CA ASP A 45 -17.75 -13.84 -6.36
C ASP A 45 -18.43 -12.78 -7.25
N GLN A 46 -18.42 -11.50 -6.84
CA GLN A 46 -19.07 -10.40 -7.56
C GLN A 46 -18.19 -9.82 -8.69
N LEU A 47 -17.70 -10.67 -9.60
CA LEU A 47 -16.63 -10.34 -10.57
C LEU A 47 -16.97 -9.16 -11.48
N ASN A 48 -18.16 -9.15 -12.09
CA ASN A 48 -18.58 -8.09 -13.00
C ASN A 48 -18.64 -6.73 -12.29
N GLU A 49 -19.10 -6.74 -11.04
CA GLU A 49 -19.19 -5.53 -10.23
C GLU A 49 -17.82 -5.07 -9.77
N ALA A 50 -16.94 -5.99 -9.38
CA ALA A 50 -15.56 -5.67 -9.03
C ALA A 50 -14.83 -5.00 -10.18
N LYS A 51 -14.97 -5.55 -11.40
CA LYS A 51 -14.45 -4.94 -12.62
C LYS A 51 -15.04 -3.55 -12.87
N ARG A 52 -16.37 -3.42 -12.78
CA ARG A 52 -17.07 -2.14 -12.99
C ARG A 52 -16.55 -1.06 -12.03
N LEU A 53 -16.45 -1.37 -10.74
CA LEU A 53 -15.95 -0.45 -9.71
C LEU A 53 -14.48 -0.11 -9.94
N PHE A 54 -13.64 -1.11 -10.24
CA PHE A 54 -12.23 -0.88 -10.50
C PHE A 54 -12.00 0.11 -11.66
N TYR A 55 -12.73 -0.02 -12.77
CA TYR A 55 -12.60 0.92 -13.89
C TYR A 55 -13.24 2.28 -13.62
N ARG A 56 -14.27 2.36 -12.76
CA ARG A 56 -14.88 3.63 -12.33
C ARG A 56 -13.93 4.40 -11.39
N ASP A 57 -13.47 3.74 -10.33
CA ASP A 57 -12.85 4.37 -9.17
C ASP A 57 -11.32 4.21 -9.13
N GLY A 58 -10.76 3.31 -9.95
CA GLY A 58 -9.33 2.97 -9.92
C GLY A 58 -8.95 1.94 -8.86
N PHE A 59 -9.91 1.51 -8.03
CA PHE A 59 -9.75 0.45 -7.04
C PHE A 59 -11.09 -0.22 -6.73
N VAL A 60 -11.04 -1.34 -6.03
CA VAL A 60 -12.20 -2.05 -5.48
C VAL A 60 -11.85 -2.64 -4.11
N VAL A 61 -12.82 -2.68 -3.20
CA VAL A 61 -12.65 -3.29 -1.88
C VAL A 61 -13.41 -4.62 -1.83
N ILE A 62 -12.68 -5.69 -1.52
CA ILE A 62 -13.21 -7.05 -1.41
C ILE A 62 -13.17 -7.46 0.06
N ARG A 63 -14.32 -7.81 0.62
CA ARG A 63 -14.40 -8.37 1.97
C ARG A 63 -14.05 -9.85 1.95
N ASP A 64 -13.58 -10.35 3.10
CA ASP A 64 -13.37 -11.77 3.35
C ASP A 64 -12.47 -12.45 2.28
N ALA A 65 -11.50 -11.68 1.73
CA ALA A 65 -10.56 -12.18 0.73
C ALA A 65 -9.59 -13.24 1.28
N LEU A 66 -9.39 -13.26 2.60
CA LEU A 66 -8.62 -14.29 3.30
C LEU A 66 -9.53 -15.04 4.27
N THR A 67 -9.33 -16.34 4.39
CA THR A 67 -9.88 -17.12 5.51
C THR A 67 -9.24 -16.68 6.83
N LEU A 68 -9.88 -17.00 7.95
CA LEU A 68 -9.32 -16.70 9.28
C LEU A 68 -7.96 -17.36 9.52
N GLU A 69 -7.76 -18.57 8.98
CA GLU A 69 -6.49 -19.29 9.07
C GLU A 69 -5.40 -18.56 8.28
N GLN A 70 -5.65 -18.25 7.01
CA GLN A 70 -4.72 -17.47 6.18
C GLN A 70 -4.40 -16.12 6.81
N LEU A 71 -5.40 -15.42 7.34
CA LEU A 71 -5.21 -14.15 8.04
C LEU A 71 -4.33 -14.30 9.29
N SER A 72 -4.48 -15.38 10.06
CA SER A 72 -3.59 -15.68 11.20
C SER A 72 -2.16 -15.90 10.73
N THR A 73 -1.97 -16.74 9.71
CA THR A 73 -0.65 -17.06 9.16
C THR A 73 0.11 -15.81 8.71
N ILE A 74 -0.52 -14.94 7.91
CA ILE A 74 0.16 -13.71 7.48
C ILE A 74 0.43 -12.73 8.63
N ARG A 75 -0.47 -12.65 9.63
CA ARG A 75 -0.25 -11.82 10.82
C ARG A 75 0.96 -12.26 11.62
N GLU A 76 1.13 -13.57 11.80
CA GLU A 76 2.30 -14.15 12.50
C GLU A 76 3.61 -13.83 11.74
N GLY A 77 3.60 -13.98 10.41
CA GLY A 77 4.71 -13.60 9.54
C GLY A 77 5.06 -12.11 9.65
N CYS A 78 4.06 -11.23 9.53
CA CYS A 78 4.22 -9.79 9.73
C CYS A 78 4.80 -9.48 11.11
N ALA A 79 4.26 -10.06 12.19
CA ALA A 79 4.71 -9.81 13.55
C ALA A 79 6.19 -10.20 13.74
N ARG A 80 6.62 -11.33 13.16
CA ARG A 80 8.02 -11.76 13.16
C ARG A 80 8.92 -10.76 12.44
N VAL A 81 8.59 -10.40 11.20
CA VAL A 81 9.41 -9.47 10.41
C VAL A 81 9.42 -8.06 11.01
N VAL A 82 8.31 -7.59 11.61
CA VAL A 82 8.29 -6.31 12.34
C VAL A 82 9.31 -6.34 13.48
N LYS A 83 9.34 -7.39 14.31
CA LYS A 83 10.31 -7.51 15.41
C LYS A 83 11.75 -7.43 14.89
N ASP A 84 12.06 -8.15 13.81
CA ASP A 84 13.39 -8.14 13.19
C ASP A 84 13.78 -6.72 12.73
N ILE A 85 12.87 -5.96 12.12
CA ILE A 85 13.13 -4.58 11.71
C ILE A 85 13.33 -3.69 12.95
N MET A 86 12.50 -3.86 13.98
CA MET A 86 12.55 -3.05 15.20
C MET A 86 13.81 -3.25 16.04
N GLU A 87 14.44 -4.43 15.96
CA GLU A 87 15.75 -4.69 16.55
C GLU A 87 16.88 -3.90 15.88
N ARG A 88 16.69 -3.48 14.63
CA ARG A 88 17.68 -2.77 13.82
C ARG A 88 17.49 -1.25 13.81
N ASP A 89 16.25 -0.78 13.91
CA ASP A 89 15.90 0.65 13.88
C ASP A 89 15.33 1.11 15.23
N SER A 90 16.18 1.19 16.26
CA SER A 90 15.76 1.55 17.63
C SER A 90 15.14 2.94 17.76
N GLU A 91 15.47 3.87 16.86
CA GLU A 91 15.01 5.28 16.90
C GLU A 91 13.76 5.53 16.05
N ARG A 92 13.26 4.50 15.37
CA ARG A 92 12.07 4.56 14.52
C ARG A 92 12.17 5.59 13.41
N HIS A 93 13.34 5.68 12.79
CA HIS A 93 13.54 6.51 11.60
C HIS A 93 12.64 6.07 10.45
N GLY A 94 12.39 4.76 10.34
CA GLY A 94 11.63 4.20 9.24
C GLY A 94 12.38 4.21 7.91
N ASN A 95 11.90 3.42 6.96
CA ASN A 95 12.38 3.45 5.57
C ASN A 95 11.40 4.16 4.62
N ARG A 96 10.28 4.66 5.16
CA ARG A 96 9.29 5.51 4.48
C ARG A 96 8.92 6.74 5.32
N GLY A 97 9.83 7.19 6.16
CA GLY A 97 9.63 8.26 7.14
C GLY A 97 9.36 7.71 8.54
N SER A 98 9.37 8.60 9.53
CA SER A 98 9.32 8.24 10.95
C SER A 98 8.15 7.30 11.27
N HIS A 99 8.45 6.18 11.93
CA HIS A 99 7.50 5.14 12.32
C HIS A 99 6.77 4.44 11.15
N ARG A 100 7.20 4.65 9.89
CA ARG A 100 6.59 4.06 8.69
C ARG A 100 7.59 3.18 7.95
N TYR A 101 7.14 1.97 7.58
CA TYR A 101 8.00 0.95 7.05
C TYR A 101 7.35 0.19 5.89
N SER A 102 8.16 -0.05 4.86
CA SER A 102 7.96 -1.07 3.85
C SER A 102 8.73 -2.32 4.20
N PHE A 103 8.05 -3.46 4.20
CA PHE A 103 8.69 -4.75 4.35
C PHE A 103 9.63 -5.06 3.18
N GLY A 104 9.30 -4.58 1.97
CA GLY A 104 10.12 -4.77 0.78
C GLY A 104 11.43 -3.99 0.86
N SER A 105 11.37 -2.72 1.25
CA SER A 105 12.56 -1.87 1.40
C SER A 105 13.45 -2.29 2.57
N ALA A 106 12.92 -3.03 3.54
CA ALA A 106 13.68 -3.65 4.62
C ALA A 106 14.29 -5.02 4.22
N SER A 107 13.98 -5.53 3.03
CA SER A 107 14.45 -6.83 2.52
C SER A 107 15.51 -6.64 1.46
N THR A 108 16.58 -7.45 1.51
CA THR A 108 17.64 -7.45 0.48
C THR A 108 17.13 -7.85 -0.90
N THR A 109 16.01 -8.58 -0.97
CA THR A 109 15.39 -9.00 -2.24
C THR A 109 14.39 -7.98 -2.78
N GLY A 110 14.13 -6.89 -2.05
CA GLY A 110 13.07 -5.93 -2.35
C GLY A 110 11.65 -6.44 -2.06
N HIS A 111 11.52 -7.71 -1.65
CA HIS A 111 10.24 -8.41 -1.47
C HIS A 111 10.27 -9.35 -0.27
N GLN A 112 9.10 -9.86 0.12
CA GLN A 112 8.90 -10.87 1.17
C GLN A 112 8.34 -12.19 0.63
N VAL A 113 8.18 -12.36 -0.68
CA VAL A 113 7.60 -13.58 -1.28
C VAL A 113 8.47 -14.84 -1.10
N HIS A 114 9.69 -14.70 -0.56
CA HIS A 114 10.51 -15.82 -0.09
C HIS A 114 10.03 -16.40 1.26
N GLN A 115 9.21 -15.66 1.99
CA GLN A 115 8.53 -16.11 3.21
C GLN A 115 7.23 -16.84 2.83
N PRO A 116 6.95 -18.02 3.40
CA PRO A 116 5.75 -18.79 3.06
C PRO A 116 4.45 -18.04 3.34
N GLU A 117 4.43 -17.19 4.36
CA GLU A 117 3.25 -16.41 4.75
C GLU A 117 2.83 -15.41 3.65
N TRP A 118 3.79 -14.79 2.96
CA TRP A 118 3.53 -13.91 1.81
C TRP A 118 3.29 -14.69 0.53
N ALA A 119 4.03 -15.78 0.30
CA ALA A 119 3.85 -16.62 -0.88
C ALA A 119 2.43 -17.19 -0.96
N MET A 120 1.82 -17.50 0.19
CA MET A 120 0.43 -17.95 0.31
C MET A 120 -0.60 -16.96 -0.27
N LEU A 121 -0.26 -15.67 -0.35
CA LEU A 121 -1.16 -14.64 -0.90
C LEU A 121 -1.20 -14.62 -2.43
N ILE A 122 -0.34 -15.39 -3.09
CA ILE A 122 -0.31 -15.52 -4.55
C ILE A 122 -1.35 -16.56 -4.97
N ASP A 123 -2.04 -16.28 -6.09
CA ASP A 123 -3.04 -17.17 -6.70
C ASP A 123 -4.19 -17.61 -5.78
N LEU A 124 -4.64 -16.69 -4.91
CA LEU A 124 -5.79 -16.93 -4.03
C LEU A 124 -7.09 -17.12 -4.84
N PRO A 125 -7.88 -18.18 -4.59
CA PRO A 125 -9.16 -18.41 -5.29
C PRO A 125 -10.17 -17.25 -5.14
N SER A 126 -10.06 -16.47 -4.07
CA SER A 126 -10.87 -15.29 -3.77
C SER A 126 -10.43 -14.02 -4.50
N VAL A 127 -9.24 -14.01 -5.12
CA VAL A 127 -8.63 -12.82 -5.73
C VAL A 127 -8.33 -13.04 -7.21
N THR A 128 -7.79 -14.20 -7.59
CA THR A 128 -7.41 -14.52 -8.97
C THR A 128 -8.53 -14.27 -9.97
N PRO A 129 -9.79 -14.74 -9.78
CA PRO A 129 -10.86 -14.47 -10.75
C PRO A 129 -11.17 -12.98 -10.94
N ILE A 130 -10.95 -12.16 -9.91
CA ILE A 130 -11.13 -10.70 -9.98
C ILE A 130 -10.00 -10.08 -10.82
N LEU A 131 -8.76 -10.52 -10.61
CA LEU A 131 -7.61 -10.06 -11.40
C LEU A 131 -7.77 -10.43 -12.88
N GLU A 132 -8.16 -11.66 -13.18
CA GLU A 132 -8.44 -12.10 -14.56
C GLU A 132 -9.55 -11.26 -15.20
N ALA A 133 -10.60 -10.92 -14.46
CA ALA A 133 -11.67 -10.07 -14.94
C ALA A 133 -11.20 -8.63 -15.23
N ILE A 134 -10.32 -8.07 -14.38
CA ILE A 134 -9.74 -6.73 -14.55
C ILE A 134 -8.75 -6.71 -15.71
N PHE A 135 -7.85 -7.68 -15.82
CA PHE A 135 -6.87 -7.76 -16.90
C PHE A 135 -7.48 -8.24 -18.23
N GLU A 136 -8.69 -8.81 -18.20
CA GLU A 136 -9.31 -9.52 -19.32
C GLU A 136 -8.43 -10.65 -19.87
N SER A 137 -7.57 -11.21 -19.01
CA SER A 137 -6.58 -12.22 -19.37
C SER A 137 -6.09 -12.96 -18.12
N PRO A 138 -5.84 -14.28 -18.22
CA PRO A 138 -5.10 -15.02 -17.20
C PRO A 138 -3.58 -14.80 -17.29
N ASP A 139 -3.09 -14.19 -18.37
CA ASP A 139 -1.67 -14.03 -18.64
C ASP A 139 -1.10 -12.78 -17.97
N TYR A 140 -0.96 -12.83 -16.64
CA TYR A 140 -0.24 -11.84 -15.85
C TYR A 140 0.81 -12.52 -14.96
N ILE A 141 1.72 -11.73 -14.40
CA ILE A 141 2.75 -12.22 -13.49
C ILE A 141 2.69 -11.50 -12.14
N CYS A 142 2.98 -12.23 -11.07
CA CYS A 142 3.25 -11.62 -9.78
C CYS A 142 4.62 -10.93 -9.84
N ARG A 143 4.63 -9.59 -9.83
CA ARG A 143 5.87 -8.79 -9.84
C ARG A 143 6.63 -8.87 -8.51
N GLY A 144 5.93 -9.09 -7.41
CA GLY A 144 6.51 -9.14 -6.07
C GLY A 144 5.46 -8.92 -4.98
N GLY A 145 5.90 -8.96 -3.73
CA GLY A 145 5.02 -8.80 -2.57
C GLY A 145 5.80 -8.42 -1.31
N GLY A 146 5.16 -7.74 -0.38
CA GLY A 146 5.78 -7.28 0.87
C GLY A 146 4.79 -6.48 1.71
N GLY A 147 4.39 -5.31 1.21
CA GLY A 147 3.46 -4.43 1.92
C GLY A 147 4.13 -3.56 2.98
N ASP A 148 3.31 -2.97 3.84
CA ASP A 148 3.68 -1.87 4.70
C ASP A 148 3.11 -2.01 6.11
N PHE A 149 3.78 -1.38 7.07
CA PHE A 149 3.22 -1.15 8.39
C PHE A 149 3.58 0.24 8.92
N CYS A 150 2.67 0.78 9.73
CA CYS A 150 2.87 2.01 10.48
C CYS A 150 2.79 1.68 11.96
N LEU A 151 3.73 2.20 12.75
CA LEU A 151 3.66 2.16 14.19
C LEU A 151 2.90 3.38 14.72
N PRO A 152 2.27 3.28 15.91
CA PRO A 152 1.87 4.46 16.65
C PRO A 152 3.05 5.43 16.76
N GLY A 153 2.82 6.71 16.53
CA GLY A 153 3.88 7.71 16.33
C GLY A 153 4.08 8.14 14.87
N ALA A 154 3.55 7.42 13.88
CA ALA A 154 3.47 7.93 12.50
C ALA A 154 2.34 8.97 12.39
N VAL A 155 2.68 10.27 12.29
CA VAL A 155 1.68 11.37 12.29
C VAL A 155 1.63 12.18 11.00
N GLU A 156 2.55 11.89 10.07
CA GLU A 156 2.68 12.56 8.78
C GLU A 156 2.13 11.68 7.66
N TYR A 157 1.57 12.32 6.63
CA TYR A 157 1.14 11.64 5.41
C TYR A 157 2.30 11.43 4.46
N GLN A 158 2.22 10.35 3.69
CA GLN A 158 3.00 10.27 2.46
C GLN A 158 2.39 11.26 1.44
N PRO A 159 3.23 11.89 0.61
CA PRO A 159 2.75 12.62 -0.56
C PRO A 159 1.83 11.74 -1.41
N LEU A 160 0.87 12.36 -2.10
CA LEU A 160 0.08 11.65 -3.11
C LEU A 160 1.02 11.10 -4.19
N HIS A 161 0.75 9.89 -4.66
CA HIS A 161 1.56 9.23 -5.68
C HIS A 161 0.77 8.14 -6.39
N SER A 162 1.37 7.61 -7.45
CA SER A 162 0.96 6.40 -8.14
C SER A 162 2.10 5.40 -8.05
N ASP A 163 1.82 4.14 -7.74
CA ASP A 163 2.84 3.08 -7.63
C ASP A 163 3.57 2.82 -8.95
N VAL A 164 2.92 3.15 -10.07
CA VAL A 164 3.47 3.06 -11.43
C VAL A 164 3.33 4.40 -12.14
N ALA A 165 4.30 4.74 -12.97
CA ALA A 165 4.36 6.00 -13.69
C ALA A 165 5.07 5.85 -15.05
N ASP A 166 4.91 6.86 -15.90
CA ASP A 166 5.73 7.04 -17.09
C ASP A 166 7.21 7.14 -16.73
N ARG A 167 8.04 6.64 -17.65
CA ARG A 167 9.48 6.66 -17.53
C ARG A 167 9.96 8.12 -17.61
N ARG A 168 10.68 8.55 -16.58
CA ARG A 168 11.29 9.88 -16.49
C ARG A 168 12.76 9.77 -16.11
N GLU A 169 13.57 10.70 -16.62
CA GLU A 169 14.96 10.84 -16.19
C GLU A 169 15.01 11.19 -14.69
N LYS A 170 15.92 10.54 -13.96
CA LYS A 170 16.18 10.90 -12.57
C LYS A 170 17.00 12.20 -12.58
N ALA A 171 16.38 13.31 -12.24
CA ALA A 171 17.06 14.61 -12.17
C ALA A 171 18.07 14.68 -11.02
N ASP A 172 17.84 13.93 -9.92
CA ASP A 172 18.73 13.85 -8.76
C ASP A 172 18.74 12.44 -8.13
N HIS A 173 19.92 11.95 -7.77
CA HIS A 173 20.18 10.57 -7.33
C HIS A 173 19.52 10.15 -6.00
N ILE A 174 18.86 11.07 -5.28
CA ILE A 174 18.43 10.84 -3.88
C ILE A 174 17.01 10.28 -3.75
N ALA A 175 16.12 10.51 -4.73
CA ALA A 175 14.69 10.18 -4.59
C ALA A 175 14.25 8.84 -5.21
N ALA A 176 15.19 8.02 -5.71
CA ALA A 176 14.84 6.78 -6.38
C ALA A 176 15.22 5.55 -5.56
N ALA A 177 14.32 5.15 -4.66
CA ALA A 177 14.25 3.76 -4.24
C ALA A 177 13.88 2.93 -5.47
N ASP A 178 14.91 2.39 -6.13
CA ASP A 178 15.01 1.05 -6.72
C ASP A 178 16.12 1.06 -7.79
N SER A 179 17.25 0.46 -7.41
CA SER A 179 18.51 0.27 -8.15
C SER A 179 19.39 1.51 -8.40
N ASP A 180 20.61 1.45 -7.86
CA ASP A 180 21.75 2.37 -7.96
C ASP A 180 22.40 2.40 -9.37
N GLY A 181 21.63 2.14 -10.43
CA GLY A 181 22.17 2.01 -11.79
C GLY A 181 21.27 2.52 -12.92
N SER A 182 19.97 2.72 -12.68
CA SER A 182 19.07 3.24 -13.71
C SER A 182 19.05 4.77 -13.72
N LYS A 183 19.38 5.38 -14.87
CA LYS A 183 19.18 6.82 -15.14
C LYS A 183 17.70 7.24 -15.15
N PHE A 184 16.78 6.28 -15.08
CA PHE A 184 15.36 6.51 -15.25
C PHE A 184 14.55 5.87 -14.10
N SER A 185 13.45 6.53 -13.73
CA SER A 185 12.39 5.97 -12.88
C SER A 185 11.12 5.80 -13.72
N GLY A 186 10.15 5.00 -13.27
CA GLY A 186 8.92 4.72 -14.02
C GLY A 186 9.08 3.56 -15.02
N ALA A 187 7.95 2.97 -15.41
CA ALA A 187 7.90 1.68 -16.11
C ALA A 187 7.50 1.80 -17.59
N PHE A 188 6.70 2.79 -17.97
CA PHE A 188 6.16 2.90 -19.32
C PHE A 188 6.86 3.99 -20.14
N TRP A 189 7.15 3.70 -21.41
CA TRP A 189 7.76 4.65 -22.32
C TRP A 189 7.22 4.46 -23.74
N ASP A 190 6.59 5.49 -24.29
CA ASP A 190 6.28 5.55 -25.71
C ASP A 190 7.38 6.36 -26.44
N PRO A 191 8.21 5.73 -27.30
CA PRO A 191 9.24 6.44 -28.07
C PRO A 191 8.67 7.50 -29.03
N ARG A 192 7.37 7.42 -29.37
CA ARG A 192 6.70 8.41 -30.22
C ARG A 192 6.10 9.57 -29.43
N GLY A 193 5.99 9.46 -28.11
CA GLY A 193 5.39 10.47 -27.24
C GLY A 193 3.91 10.73 -27.49
N LEU A 194 3.17 9.73 -27.99
CA LEU A 194 1.74 9.85 -28.32
C LEU A 194 0.83 9.41 -27.18
N MET A 195 1.34 8.56 -26.29
CA MET A 195 0.59 8.00 -25.16
C MET A 195 1.42 8.01 -23.88
N THR A 196 0.70 7.97 -22.77
CA THR A 196 1.20 7.81 -21.41
C THR A 196 0.68 6.51 -20.81
N LEU A 197 1.19 6.13 -19.64
CA LEU A 197 0.70 4.98 -18.88
C LEU A 197 -0.82 5.08 -18.63
N ARG A 198 -1.34 6.31 -18.48
CA ARG A 198 -2.76 6.62 -18.23
C ARG A 198 -3.69 6.28 -19.41
N ASP A 199 -3.12 6.05 -20.59
CA ASP A 199 -3.87 5.70 -21.81
C ASP A 199 -3.97 4.19 -22.04
N LEU A 200 -3.26 3.39 -21.23
CA LEU A 200 -3.23 1.94 -21.38
C LEU A 200 -4.41 1.28 -20.64
N PRO A 201 -4.86 0.10 -21.11
CA PRO A 201 -5.57 -0.83 -20.24
C PRO A 201 -4.75 -1.11 -18.98
N CYS A 202 -5.43 -1.39 -17.86
CA CYS A 202 -4.84 -1.59 -16.54
C CYS A 202 -3.49 -2.36 -16.60
N PRO A 203 -2.34 -1.67 -16.45
CA PRO A 203 -1.03 -2.30 -16.67
C PRO A 203 -0.50 -2.98 -15.40
N TYR A 204 -1.11 -2.69 -14.24
CA TYR A 204 -0.64 -3.11 -12.94
C TYR A 204 -1.77 -3.01 -11.91
N VAL A 205 -1.89 -4.02 -11.06
CA VAL A 205 -2.82 -4.03 -9.91
C VAL A 205 -2.02 -4.33 -8.65
N CYS A 206 -2.19 -3.50 -7.62
CA CYS A 206 -1.66 -3.75 -6.28
C CYS A 206 -2.75 -4.38 -5.42
N CYS A 207 -2.49 -5.59 -4.88
CA CYS A 207 -3.40 -6.26 -3.96
C CYS A 207 -2.96 -6.00 -2.51
N ASN A 208 -3.73 -5.16 -1.80
CA ASN A 208 -3.47 -4.83 -0.40
C ASN A 208 -4.37 -5.65 0.53
N PHE A 209 -3.77 -6.45 1.40
CA PHE A 209 -4.47 -7.23 2.42
C PHE A 209 -4.37 -6.52 3.78
N LEU A 210 -5.50 -6.35 4.46
CA LEU A 210 -5.53 -5.65 5.74
C LEU A 210 -5.21 -6.59 6.91
N MET A 211 -4.10 -6.33 7.59
CA MET A 211 -3.68 -7.09 8.77
C MET A 211 -4.41 -6.65 10.04
N THR A 212 -4.96 -5.45 10.04
CA THR A 212 -5.71 -4.82 11.14
C THR A 212 -6.89 -4.09 10.54
N ASP A 213 -7.95 -3.92 11.33
CA ASP A 213 -9.05 -3.07 10.95
C ASP A 213 -8.55 -1.66 10.67
N PHE A 214 -9.01 -1.07 9.57
CA PHE A 214 -8.76 0.32 9.25
C PHE A 214 -9.82 1.19 9.93
N THR A 215 -9.37 2.18 10.67
CA THR A 215 -10.19 3.12 11.44
C THR A 215 -9.84 4.55 11.02
N ALA A 216 -10.63 5.54 11.46
CA ALA A 216 -10.31 6.94 11.16
C ALA A 216 -8.91 7.38 11.67
N ILE A 217 -8.36 6.72 12.71
CA ILE A 217 -7.22 7.24 13.47
C ILE A 217 -5.93 6.41 13.36
N ASN A 218 -5.96 5.22 12.73
CA ASN A 218 -4.79 4.34 12.65
C ASN A 218 -4.10 4.38 11.28
N GLY A 219 -4.30 5.46 10.52
CA GLY A 219 -3.63 5.71 9.25
C GLY A 219 -4.10 4.81 8.09
N PRO A 220 -5.42 4.70 7.84
CA PRO A 220 -5.90 3.92 6.70
C PRO A 220 -5.40 4.53 5.39
N THR A 221 -5.11 3.68 4.40
CA THR A 221 -4.73 4.15 3.06
C THR A 221 -5.79 5.08 2.51
N ARG A 222 -5.36 6.27 2.08
CA ARG A 222 -6.22 7.25 1.42
C ARG A 222 -6.12 7.06 -0.08
N GLN A 223 -7.27 7.02 -0.74
CA GLN A 223 -7.37 6.94 -2.19
C GLN A 223 -8.31 8.03 -2.68
N ILE A 224 -8.03 8.56 -3.86
CA ILE A 224 -8.90 9.52 -4.55
C ILE A 224 -9.54 8.78 -5.73
N PRO A 225 -10.82 8.38 -5.63
CA PRO A 225 -11.49 7.64 -6.68
C PRO A 225 -11.43 8.35 -8.04
N GLY A 226 -11.25 7.60 -9.12
CA GLY A 226 -11.31 8.10 -10.50
C GLY A 226 -10.01 8.77 -11.01
N THR A 227 -8.93 8.72 -10.23
CA THR A 227 -7.64 9.36 -10.60
C THR A 227 -6.71 8.48 -11.43
N GLN A 228 -7.02 7.19 -11.59
CA GLN A 228 -6.18 6.20 -12.30
C GLN A 228 -5.87 6.56 -13.76
N ASN A 229 -6.75 7.31 -14.42
CA ASN A 229 -6.58 7.79 -15.79
C ASN A 229 -6.43 9.33 -15.87
N SER A 230 -6.33 10.00 -14.72
CA SER A 230 -6.16 11.45 -14.68
C SER A 230 -4.83 11.86 -15.29
N ARG A 231 -4.85 12.94 -16.07
CA ARG A 231 -3.67 13.60 -16.63
C ARG A 231 -3.26 14.84 -15.83
N GLU A 232 -4.05 15.22 -14.83
CA GLU A 232 -3.71 16.31 -13.94
C GLU A 232 -2.45 15.95 -13.14
N PRO A 233 -1.53 16.89 -12.94
CA PRO A 233 -0.39 16.69 -12.06
C PRO A 233 -0.85 16.28 -10.65
N ILE A 234 -0.11 15.36 -10.04
CA ILE A 234 -0.34 15.01 -8.63
C ILE A 234 0.20 16.16 -7.79
N PRO A 235 -0.61 16.78 -6.90
CA PRO A 235 -0.18 17.94 -6.13
C PRO A 235 0.92 17.56 -5.12
N HIS A 236 1.76 18.53 -4.81
CA HIS A 236 2.79 18.39 -3.78
C HIS A 236 2.23 18.65 -2.38
N LEU A 237 2.94 18.22 -1.33
CA LEU A 237 2.52 18.46 0.06
C LEU A 237 2.57 19.95 0.47
N ASP A 238 3.40 20.74 -0.22
CA ASP A 238 3.62 22.16 0.06
C ASP A 238 2.70 23.09 -0.75
N GLU A 239 1.80 22.53 -1.58
CA GLU A 239 0.83 23.26 -2.43
C GLU A 239 -0.55 23.39 -1.78
#